data_AF-A0A8S1DAU9-F1
#
_entry.id   AF-A0A8S1DAU9-F1
#
_cell.length_a   1.000
_cell.length_b   1.000
_cell.length_c   1.000
_cell.angle_alpha   90.00
_cell.angle_beta   90.00
_cell.angle_gamma   90.00
#
_symmetry.space_group_name_H-M   'P 1'
#
loop_
_entity.id
_entity.type
_entity.pdbx_description
1 polymer ?
#
loop_
_entity_poly.entity_id
_entity_poly.type
_entity_poly.pdbx_seq_one_letter_code
_entity_poly.pdbx_strand_id
1 'polypeptide(L)'
;MWLSRLFSLALIACELSGSAGHEADEGFCTKEDDQCGDNAEPPPPPPSPVSEAAKDPRWDKYLQLMAAARDAYEPCPVSDNCSSCHLDVVRADLLPFRDGISKEMLNAAAQKGTKYQIIGHKVYRQKECMFPGRCSGIEHYLKKVAKKLPDLEMVVNVRDWPQALKRFDRLPVLSFSKTSDYWDISYPAWAFWEGGPAIQLYPRGLGRWGELRRSLQDAAQRWPWDAKHRRAFFRGSRTSAERDALVLLSRARSDLVDAAYTKNQAWKSPKVGTP
;
A
#
# COMPACT_ATOMS: atom_id res chain seq x y z
N MET A 1 2.45 6.55 -29.55
CA MET A 1 2.76 7.97 -29.25
C MET A 1 2.37 8.43 -27.84
N TRP A 2 1.50 7.71 -27.10
CA TRP A 2 1.06 8.08 -25.74
C TRP A 2 2.00 7.63 -24.61
N LEU A 3 2.63 6.46 -24.70
CA LEU A 3 3.57 5.99 -23.66
C LEU A 3 4.89 6.78 -23.62
N SER A 4 5.38 7.28 -24.76
CA SER A 4 6.59 8.11 -24.79
C SER A 4 6.46 9.39 -23.96
N ARG A 5 5.23 9.91 -23.76
CA ARG A 5 4.98 11.10 -22.93
C ARG A 5 4.77 10.78 -21.45
N LEU A 6 4.22 9.60 -21.12
CA LEU A 6 4.13 9.11 -19.73
C LEU A 6 5.48 8.65 -19.17
N PHE A 7 6.33 8.02 -20.00
CA PHE A 7 7.72 7.69 -19.65
C PHE A 7 8.53 8.95 -19.38
N SER A 8 8.33 10.01 -20.16
CA SER A 8 8.90 11.31 -19.87
C SER A 8 8.35 11.94 -18.59
N LEU A 9 7.12 11.69 -18.14
CA LEU A 9 6.60 12.30 -16.89
C LEU A 9 7.20 11.71 -15.61
N ALA A 10 7.55 10.42 -15.59
CA ALA A 10 8.24 9.81 -14.46
C ALA A 10 9.72 10.27 -14.35
N LEU A 11 10.35 10.62 -15.47
CA LEU A 11 11.70 11.21 -15.50
C LEU A 11 11.71 12.74 -15.31
N ILE A 12 10.80 13.46 -15.97
CA ILE A 12 10.71 14.94 -15.94
C ILE A 12 10.26 15.46 -14.57
N ALA A 13 9.48 14.70 -13.81
CA ALA A 13 9.15 15.05 -12.43
C ALA A 13 10.38 15.06 -11.50
N CYS A 14 11.48 14.41 -11.91
CA CYS A 14 12.75 14.39 -11.17
C CYS A 14 13.71 15.51 -11.64
N GLU A 15 13.64 15.92 -12.91
CA GLU A 15 14.54 16.94 -13.48
C GLU A 15 14.05 18.38 -13.26
N LEU A 16 12.73 18.62 -13.11
CA LEU A 16 12.17 19.97 -12.98
C LEU A 16 11.97 20.48 -11.54
N SER A 17 12.29 19.68 -10.52
CA SER A 17 12.26 20.11 -9.10
C SER A 17 13.45 21.02 -8.72
N GLY A 18 14.37 21.31 -9.64
CA GLY A 18 15.52 22.20 -9.42
C GLY A 18 15.21 23.70 -9.44
N SER A 19 13.96 24.14 -9.63
CA SER A 19 13.65 25.57 -9.68
C SER A 19 12.16 25.85 -9.43
N ALA A 20 11.78 26.12 -8.18
CA ALA A 20 10.76 27.11 -7.81
C ALA A 20 10.40 27.04 -6.31
N GLY A 21 10.72 28.12 -5.58
CA GLY A 21 9.82 28.80 -4.64
C GLY A 21 9.31 28.03 -3.42
N HIS A 22 9.92 28.34 -2.28
CA HIS A 22 9.54 27.98 -0.91
C HIS A 22 8.11 28.41 -0.55
N GLU A 23 7.30 27.49 -0.01
CA GLU A 23 6.19 27.77 0.89
C GLU A 23 6.32 26.75 2.04
N ALA A 24 6.65 27.24 3.23
CA ALA A 24 7.03 26.42 4.38
C ALA A 24 5.83 25.62 4.92
N ASP A 25 5.95 24.29 4.88
CA ASP A 25 5.11 23.37 5.64
C ASP A 25 5.87 23.07 6.95
N GLU A 26 5.44 23.70 8.05
CA GLU A 26 6.03 23.46 9.36
C GLU A 26 5.83 22.00 9.76
N GLY A 27 6.93 21.26 9.86
CA GLY A 27 6.93 19.88 10.35
C GLY A 27 7.82 18.89 9.60
N PHE A 28 8.63 19.35 8.63
CA PHE A 28 9.78 18.59 8.13
C PHE A 28 11.07 19.15 8.74
N CYS A 29 11.87 18.29 9.36
CA CYS A 29 13.24 18.65 9.76
C CYS A 29 14.03 18.98 8.49
N THR A 30 14.27 20.27 8.26
CA THR A 30 15.23 20.76 7.27
C THR A 30 16.52 21.10 8.00
N LYS A 31 17.65 20.90 7.30
CA LYS A 31 18.99 20.80 7.87
C LYS A 31 19.62 22.15 8.23
N GLU A 32 18.84 23.14 8.63
CA GLU A 32 19.29 24.53 8.81
C GLU A 32 19.14 25.08 10.24
N ASP A 33 18.83 24.25 11.23
CA ASP A 33 18.99 24.62 12.64
C ASP A 33 20.29 24.03 13.21
N ASP A 34 21.26 24.91 13.41
CA ASP A 34 22.62 24.70 13.95
C ASP A 34 22.64 24.28 15.43
N GLN A 35 21.92 23.21 15.79
CA GLN A 35 22.10 22.48 17.06
C GLN A 35 21.96 20.97 16.85
N CYS A 36 22.85 20.39 16.06
CA CYS A 36 23.14 18.96 16.11
C CYS A 36 24.67 18.78 16.09
N GLY A 37 25.28 19.07 17.25
CA GLY A 37 26.67 18.74 17.52
C GLY A 37 26.86 17.23 17.68
N ASP A 38 27.43 16.65 16.63
CA ASP A 38 28.48 15.62 16.61
C ASP A 38 28.24 14.19 17.11
N ASN A 39 28.43 13.28 16.15
CA ASN A 39 29.03 11.95 16.29
C ASN A 39 28.29 10.92 17.17
N ALA A 40 27.05 10.60 16.79
CA ALA A 40 26.50 9.30 17.12
C ALA A 40 26.53 8.42 15.87
N GLU A 41 27.46 7.47 15.81
CA GLU A 41 27.27 6.27 14.98
C GLU A 41 25.84 5.73 15.21
N PRO A 42 25.16 5.24 14.16
CA PRO A 42 23.87 4.59 14.35
C PRO A 42 24.05 3.52 15.45
N PRO A 43 23.19 3.51 16.49
CA PRO A 43 23.36 2.58 17.60
C PRO A 43 23.45 1.17 17.01
N PRO A 44 24.45 0.37 17.42
CA PRO A 44 24.60 -0.98 16.91
C PRO A 44 23.28 -1.72 17.07
N PRO A 45 22.89 -2.57 16.10
CA PRO A 45 21.68 -3.35 16.23
C PRO A 45 21.70 -4.06 17.58
N PRO A 46 20.60 -4.05 18.35
CA PRO A 46 20.57 -4.69 19.65
C PRO A 46 21.08 -6.13 19.49
N PRO A 47 21.95 -6.62 20.40
CA PRO A 47 22.50 -7.96 20.30
C PRO A 47 21.34 -8.94 20.13
N SER A 48 21.34 -9.64 19.01
CA SER A 48 20.28 -10.56 18.68
C SER A 48 20.27 -11.68 19.75
N PRO A 49 19.11 -12.07 20.32
CA PRO A 49 19.01 -13.19 21.27
C PRO A 49 19.26 -14.56 20.60
N VAL A 50 20.01 -14.58 19.49
CA VAL A 50 20.24 -15.71 18.59
C VAL A 50 21.36 -16.63 19.11
N SER A 51 22.12 -16.24 20.13
CA SER A 51 23.32 -16.99 20.53
C SER A 51 23.06 -18.37 21.17
N GLU A 52 21.88 -18.62 21.76
CA GLU A 52 21.56 -19.93 22.34
C GLU A 52 20.60 -20.77 21.48
N ALA A 53 19.70 -20.15 20.72
CA ALA A 53 18.82 -20.86 19.79
C ALA A 53 19.54 -21.37 18.52
N ALA A 54 20.69 -20.80 18.18
CA ALA A 54 21.48 -21.15 16.99
C ALA A 54 22.16 -22.54 17.04
N LYS A 55 22.01 -23.32 18.12
CA LYS A 55 22.59 -24.67 18.24
C LYS A 55 21.59 -25.80 18.04
N ASP A 56 20.30 -25.48 17.88
CA ASP A 56 19.26 -26.48 17.70
C ASP A 56 19.01 -26.72 16.20
N PRO A 57 19.33 -27.93 15.68
CA PRO A 57 19.34 -28.21 14.25
C PRO A 57 17.95 -28.07 13.60
N ARG A 58 16.86 -28.01 14.38
CA ARG A 58 15.52 -27.73 13.84
C ARG A 58 15.40 -26.34 13.21
N TRP A 59 16.28 -25.41 13.57
CA TRP A 59 16.25 -24.02 13.07
C TRP A 59 17.16 -23.79 11.87
N ASP A 60 18.08 -24.71 11.56
CA ASP A 60 19.10 -24.54 10.53
C ASP A 60 18.51 -24.13 9.17
N LYS A 61 17.42 -24.80 8.76
CA LYS A 61 16.70 -24.46 7.54
C LYS A 61 16.27 -22.99 7.51
N TYR A 62 15.71 -22.48 8.60
CA TYR A 62 15.23 -21.10 8.66
C TYR A 62 16.38 -20.10 8.73
N LEU A 63 17.45 -20.43 9.45
CA LEU A 63 18.65 -19.59 9.53
C LEU A 63 19.34 -19.46 8.17
N GLN A 64 19.44 -20.56 7.40
CA GLN A 64 19.95 -20.54 6.03
C GLN A 64 19.08 -19.68 5.10
N LEU A 65 17.75 -19.81 5.19
CA LEU A 65 16.83 -18.98 4.41
C LEU A 65 16.96 -17.48 4.77
N MET A 66 17.11 -17.15 6.05
CA MET A 66 17.32 -15.77 6.50
C MET A 66 18.65 -15.18 6.01
N ALA A 67 19.73 -15.98 6.06
CA ALA A 67 21.05 -15.58 5.56
C ALA A 67 20.99 -15.33 4.05
N ALA A 68 20.49 -16.29 3.28
CA ALA A 68 20.37 -16.15 1.83
C ALA A 68 19.49 -14.95 1.43
N ALA A 69 18.38 -14.71 2.14
CA ALA A 69 17.52 -13.55 1.87
C ALA A 69 18.21 -12.21 2.20
N ARG A 70 19.06 -12.16 3.24
CA ARG A 70 19.84 -10.97 3.58
C ARG A 70 20.93 -10.71 2.55
N ASP A 71 21.63 -11.74 2.12
CA ASP A 71 22.72 -11.62 1.14
C ASP A 71 22.21 -11.21 -0.24
N ALA A 72 20.97 -11.61 -0.59
CA ALA A 72 20.31 -11.22 -1.83
C ALA A 72 19.54 -9.88 -1.74
N TYR A 73 19.42 -9.26 -0.56
CA TYR A 73 18.64 -8.04 -0.39
C TYR A 73 19.43 -6.81 -0.85
N GLU A 74 18.87 -6.10 -1.83
CA GLU A 74 19.37 -4.80 -2.26
C GLU A 74 18.44 -3.69 -1.74
N PRO A 75 18.95 -2.69 -0.99
CA PRO A 75 18.17 -1.55 -0.55
C PRO A 75 17.57 -0.81 -1.75
N CYS A 76 16.31 -0.44 -1.65
CA CYS A 76 15.70 0.29 -2.74
C CYS A 76 16.18 1.75 -2.80
N PRO A 77 16.38 2.32 -4.00
CA PRO A 77 16.89 3.68 -4.16
C PRO A 77 15.86 4.73 -3.70
N VAL A 78 16.27 5.55 -2.74
CA VAL A 78 15.53 6.70 -2.21
C VAL A 78 16.46 7.90 -2.17
N SER A 79 16.08 9.00 -2.82
CA SER A 79 16.72 10.32 -2.67
C SER A 79 15.81 11.27 -1.90
N ASP A 80 16.36 12.39 -1.42
CA ASP A 80 15.69 13.33 -0.52
C ASP A 80 14.32 13.83 -1.02
N ASN A 81 14.06 13.74 -2.35
CA ASN A 81 12.80 14.18 -2.97
C ASN A 81 12.16 13.17 -3.95
N CYS A 82 12.76 12.00 -4.20
CA CYS A 82 12.20 11.02 -5.13
C CYS A 82 12.52 9.58 -4.69
N SER A 83 11.51 8.70 -4.76
CA SER A 83 11.68 7.27 -4.50
C SER A 83 11.37 6.49 -5.77
N SER A 84 12.34 5.73 -6.26
CA SER A 84 12.16 4.80 -7.37
C SER A 84 11.85 3.37 -6.90
N CYS A 85 11.72 3.17 -5.59
CA CYS A 85 11.52 1.88 -4.90
C CYS A 85 10.39 1.02 -5.46
N HIS A 86 9.36 1.63 -6.06
CA HIS A 86 8.18 0.94 -6.58
C HIS A 86 7.98 1.08 -8.10
N LEU A 87 8.96 1.64 -8.81
CA LEU A 87 8.84 1.83 -10.27
C LEU A 87 8.75 0.52 -11.04
N ASP A 88 9.37 -0.55 -10.55
CA ASP A 88 9.32 -1.85 -11.25
C ASP A 88 7.93 -2.47 -11.25
N VAL A 89 7.12 -2.21 -10.21
CA VAL A 89 5.71 -2.59 -10.20
C VAL A 89 4.95 -1.83 -11.28
N VAL A 90 5.15 -0.51 -11.38
CA VAL A 90 4.52 0.33 -12.40
C VAL A 90 4.93 -0.13 -13.82
N ARG A 91 6.23 -0.41 -14.03
CA ARG A 91 6.75 -0.89 -15.32
C ARG A 91 6.14 -2.25 -15.68
N ALA A 92 6.14 -3.20 -14.76
CA ALA A 92 5.58 -4.53 -14.98
C ALA A 92 4.08 -4.48 -15.29
N ASP A 93 3.33 -3.60 -14.62
CA ASP A 93 1.89 -3.44 -14.81
C ASP A 93 1.54 -2.76 -16.13
N LEU A 94 2.37 -1.83 -16.60
CA LEU A 94 2.17 -1.13 -17.87
C LEU A 94 2.78 -1.85 -19.08
N LEU A 95 3.72 -2.78 -18.86
CA LEU A 95 4.39 -3.52 -19.94
C LEU A 95 3.41 -4.21 -20.92
N PRO A 96 2.32 -4.84 -20.47
CA PRO A 96 1.34 -5.42 -21.39
C PRO A 96 0.67 -4.38 -22.30
N PHE A 97 0.69 -3.10 -21.97
CA PHE A 97 0.05 -2.02 -22.73
C PHE A 97 1.05 -1.18 -23.53
N ARG A 98 2.30 -1.63 -23.69
CA ARG A 98 3.38 -0.89 -24.38
C ARG A 98 3.03 -0.46 -25.82
N ASP A 99 2.17 -1.22 -26.49
CA ASP A 99 1.75 -0.94 -27.88
C ASP A 99 0.68 0.17 -27.95
N GLY A 100 0.17 0.61 -26.80
CA GLY A 100 -0.79 1.70 -26.66
C GLY A 100 -2.12 1.27 -26.03
N ILE A 101 -2.85 2.26 -25.53
CA ILE A 101 -4.20 2.11 -25.00
C ILE A 101 -5.18 2.78 -25.96
N SER A 102 -6.05 1.99 -26.62
CA SER A 102 -7.04 2.51 -27.55
C SER A 102 -8.32 2.96 -26.84
N LYS A 103 -9.13 3.77 -27.53
CA LYS A 103 -10.42 4.23 -27.03
C LYS A 103 -11.40 3.07 -26.84
N GLU A 104 -11.34 2.07 -27.71
CA GLU A 104 -12.17 0.86 -27.66
C GLU A 104 -11.83 0.04 -26.40
N MET A 105 -10.55 -0.08 -26.06
CA MET A 105 -10.13 -0.75 -24.82
C MET A 105 -10.64 0.00 -23.58
N LEU A 106 -10.58 1.34 -23.57
CA LEU A 106 -11.11 2.14 -22.47
C LEU A 106 -12.65 2.04 -22.36
N ASN A 107 -13.35 2.03 -23.49
CA ASN A 107 -14.80 1.83 -23.53
C ASN A 107 -15.19 0.45 -22.99
N ALA A 108 -14.45 -0.61 -23.36
CA ALA A 108 -14.66 -1.96 -22.84
C ALA A 108 -14.32 -2.06 -21.35
N ALA A 109 -13.30 -1.33 -20.89
CA ALA A 109 -12.93 -1.25 -19.48
C ALA A 109 -13.95 -0.47 -18.64
N ALA A 110 -14.68 0.49 -19.21
CA ALA A 110 -15.53 1.43 -18.46
C ALA A 110 -16.55 0.76 -17.51
N GLN A 111 -17.09 -0.41 -17.87
CA GLN A 111 -18.02 -1.17 -17.03
C GLN A 111 -17.36 -1.79 -15.78
N LYS A 112 -16.03 -1.83 -15.73
CA LYS A 112 -15.22 -2.45 -14.67
C LYS A 112 -14.76 -1.45 -13.61
N GLY A 113 -15.10 -0.18 -13.73
CA GLY A 113 -14.68 0.82 -12.74
C GLY A 113 -15.35 2.18 -12.93
N THR A 114 -14.78 3.18 -12.28
CA THR A 114 -15.18 4.58 -12.39
C THR A 114 -14.26 5.27 -13.39
N LYS A 115 -14.83 5.83 -14.45
CA LYS A 115 -14.09 6.61 -15.45
C LYS A 115 -13.67 7.98 -14.88
N TYR A 116 -12.38 8.27 -15.04
CA TYR A 116 -11.78 9.57 -14.78
C TYR A 116 -11.13 10.11 -16.05
N GLN A 117 -11.13 11.43 -16.19
CA GLN A 117 -10.42 12.14 -17.24
C GLN A 117 -9.66 13.30 -16.61
N ILE A 118 -8.45 13.55 -17.11
CA ILE A 118 -7.72 14.79 -16.87
C ILE A 118 -7.75 15.54 -18.20
N ILE A 119 -8.30 16.75 -18.22
CA ILE A 119 -8.39 17.58 -19.42
C ILE A 119 -8.04 19.01 -19.02
N GLY A 120 -7.04 19.60 -19.66
CA GLY A 120 -6.57 20.95 -19.33
C GLY A 120 -6.22 21.08 -17.84
N HIS A 121 -5.51 20.10 -17.31
CA HIS A 121 -5.10 20.01 -15.90
C HIS A 121 -6.24 19.98 -14.86
N LYS A 122 -7.48 19.71 -15.28
CA LYS A 122 -8.64 19.55 -14.41
C LYS A 122 -9.09 18.09 -14.37
N VAL A 123 -9.46 17.62 -13.18
CA VAL A 123 -9.96 16.26 -12.97
C VAL A 123 -11.47 16.24 -13.19
N TYR A 124 -11.91 15.37 -14.09
CA TYR A 124 -13.30 15.05 -14.37
C TYR A 124 -13.55 13.57 -14.02
N ARG A 125 -14.76 13.28 -13.58
CA ARG A 125 -15.20 11.92 -13.21
C ARG A 125 -16.61 11.71 -13.75
N GLN A 126 -16.93 10.49 -14.16
CA GLN A 126 -18.33 10.12 -14.38
C GLN A 126 -19.18 10.44 -13.14
N LYS A 127 -20.48 10.70 -13.31
CA LYS A 127 -21.35 11.12 -12.19
C LYS A 127 -21.38 10.10 -11.05
N GLU A 128 -21.56 8.82 -11.38
CA GLU A 128 -21.75 7.76 -10.40
C GLU A 128 -20.43 7.18 -9.91
N CYS A 129 -20.26 7.08 -8.58
CA CYS A 129 -19.20 6.31 -7.93
C CYS A 129 -19.85 5.32 -6.96
N MET A 130 -19.52 4.03 -7.10
CA MET A 130 -20.06 2.99 -6.24
C MET A 130 -19.72 3.17 -4.76
N PHE A 131 -18.53 3.70 -4.47
CA PHE A 131 -18.05 3.94 -3.10
C PHE A 131 -17.53 5.37 -2.99
N PRO A 132 -18.40 6.36 -2.67
CA PRO A 132 -18.04 7.78 -2.69
C PRO A 132 -16.78 8.11 -1.88
N GLY A 133 -16.65 7.59 -0.66
CA GLY A 133 -15.46 7.82 0.16
C GLY A 133 -14.16 7.29 -0.46
N ARG A 134 -14.22 6.19 -1.23
CA ARG A 134 -13.05 5.68 -1.97
C ARG A 134 -12.68 6.60 -3.13
N CYS A 135 -13.68 7.08 -3.87
CA CYS A 135 -13.46 8.06 -4.93
C CYS A 135 -12.84 9.35 -4.39
N SER A 136 -13.35 9.89 -3.27
CA SER A 136 -12.78 11.08 -2.64
C SER A 136 -11.31 10.89 -2.21
N GLY A 137 -10.97 9.72 -1.67
CA GLY A 137 -9.57 9.36 -1.36
C GLY A 137 -8.65 9.33 -2.59
N ILE A 138 -9.13 8.82 -3.73
CA ILE A 138 -8.40 8.86 -5.01
C ILE A 138 -8.26 10.30 -5.52
N GLU A 139 -9.36 11.05 -5.50
CA GLU A 139 -9.43 12.43 -5.99
C GLU A 139 -8.48 13.36 -5.23
N HIS A 140 -8.24 13.13 -3.94
CA HIS A 140 -7.24 13.87 -3.16
C HIS A 140 -5.88 13.85 -3.86
N TYR A 141 -5.42 12.67 -4.30
CA TYR A 141 -4.14 12.52 -4.98
C TYR A 141 -4.19 13.03 -6.41
N LEU A 142 -5.25 12.69 -7.17
CA LEU A 142 -5.40 13.14 -8.56
C LEU A 142 -5.37 14.67 -8.66
N LYS A 143 -6.06 15.39 -7.77
CA LYS A 143 -6.08 16.86 -7.75
C LYS A 143 -4.70 17.46 -7.48
N LYS A 144 -3.85 16.80 -6.68
CA LYS A 144 -2.47 17.24 -6.40
C LYS A 144 -1.55 17.08 -7.61
N VAL A 145 -1.72 16.01 -8.40
CA VAL A 145 -0.85 15.73 -9.54
C VAL A 145 -1.38 16.28 -10.87
N ALA A 146 -2.67 16.59 -10.99
CA ALA A 146 -3.32 16.98 -12.25
C ALA A 146 -2.65 18.16 -12.97
N LYS A 147 -2.11 19.14 -12.21
CA LYS A 147 -1.36 20.29 -12.76
C LYS A 147 -0.10 19.89 -13.54
N LYS A 148 0.45 18.71 -13.27
CA LYS A 148 1.66 18.17 -13.90
C LYS A 148 1.35 17.09 -14.95
N LEU A 149 0.10 16.66 -15.07
CA LEU A 149 -0.29 15.57 -15.97
C LEU A 149 -0.85 16.11 -17.30
N PRO A 150 -0.63 15.39 -18.40
CA PRO A 150 -1.23 15.69 -19.69
C PRO A 150 -2.70 15.25 -19.68
N ASP A 151 -3.40 15.60 -20.74
CA ASP A 151 -4.74 15.08 -20.96
C ASP A 151 -4.70 13.55 -21.07
N LEU A 152 -5.54 12.87 -20.29
CA LEU A 152 -5.62 11.41 -20.27
C LEU A 152 -6.97 10.93 -19.75
N GLU A 153 -7.27 9.67 -20.04
CA GLU A 153 -8.47 8.98 -19.58
C GLU A 153 -8.06 7.67 -18.91
N MET A 154 -8.74 7.33 -17.80
CA MET A 154 -8.45 6.12 -17.04
C MET A 154 -9.73 5.53 -16.45
N VAL A 155 -9.72 4.21 -16.24
CA VAL A 155 -10.79 3.50 -15.53
C VAL A 155 -10.25 2.99 -14.20
N VAL A 156 -10.83 3.48 -13.10
CA VAL A 156 -10.38 3.15 -11.74
C VAL A 156 -11.43 2.29 -11.05
N ASN A 157 -11.11 1.03 -10.81
CA ASN A 157 -11.92 0.11 -10.03
C ASN A 157 -11.81 0.43 -8.54
N VAL A 158 -12.93 0.82 -7.94
CA VAL A 158 -13.04 1.12 -6.50
C VAL A 158 -13.58 -0.06 -5.67
N ARG A 159 -13.72 -1.26 -6.25
CA ARG A 159 -14.13 -2.48 -5.53
C ARG A 159 -12.92 -3.16 -4.88
N ASP A 160 -13.20 -4.16 -4.04
CA ASP A 160 -12.16 -4.92 -3.33
C ASP A 160 -11.39 -5.89 -4.25
N TRP A 161 -12.07 -6.43 -5.27
CA TRP A 161 -11.49 -7.43 -6.18
C TRP A 161 -11.06 -6.81 -7.53
N PRO A 162 -9.92 -7.23 -8.10
CA PRO A 162 -9.50 -6.85 -9.46
C PRO A 162 -10.48 -7.37 -10.53
N GLN A 163 -10.44 -6.79 -11.74
CA GLN A 163 -11.50 -6.93 -12.75
C GLN A 163 -11.03 -7.44 -14.12
N ALA A 164 -9.73 -7.40 -14.43
CA ALA A 164 -9.16 -7.77 -15.73
C ALA A 164 -8.38 -9.08 -15.63
N LEU A 165 -9.07 -10.20 -15.48
CA LEU A 165 -8.44 -11.53 -15.38
C LEU A 165 -7.69 -11.91 -16.67
N LYS A 166 -6.49 -12.49 -16.55
CA LYS A 166 -5.58 -12.73 -17.69
C LYS A 166 -6.10 -13.66 -18.77
N ARG A 167 -7.06 -14.53 -18.42
CA ARG A 167 -7.73 -15.44 -19.35
C ARG A 167 -8.71 -14.76 -20.32
N PHE A 168 -9.00 -13.47 -20.12
CA PHE A 168 -9.91 -12.67 -20.94
C PHE A 168 -9.15 -11.48 -21.54
N ASP A 169 -9.90 -10.54 -22.12
CA ASP A 169 -9.37 -9.34 -22.75
C ASP A 169 -8.46 -8.54 -21.81
N ARG A 170 -7.34 -8.10 -22.39
CA ARG A 170 -6.36 -7.25 -21.75
C ARG A 170 -6.89 -5.82 -21.66
N LEU A 171 -7.51 -5.49 -20.53
CA LEU A 171 -8.15 -4.19 -20.29
C LEU A 171 -7.37 -3.34 -19.28
N PRO A 172 -7.15 -2.04 -19.54
CA PRO A 172 -6.40 -1.15 -18.67
C PRO A 172 -7.27 -0.63 -17.51
N VAL A 173 -7.53 -1.49 -16.53
CA VAL A 173 -8.29 -1.14 -15.32
C VAL A 173 -7.32 -0.94 -14.16
N LEU A 174 -7.42 0.19 -13.45
CA LEU A 174 -6.63 0.42 -12.24
C LEU A 174 -7.33 -0.21 -11.03
N SER A 175 -6.67 -1.10 -10.30
CA SER A 175 -7.17 -1.74 -9.07
C SER A 175 -6.12 -1.64 -7.95
N PHE A 176 -6.53 -1.49 -6.69
CA PHE A 176 -5.57 -1.32 -5.59
C PHE A 176 -4.84 -2.61 -5.18
N SER A 177 -5.37 -3.78 -5.58
CA SER A 177 -4.84 -5.10 -5.23
C SER A 177 -5.11 -6.11 -6.34
N LYS A 178 -4.17 -7.04 -6.56
CA LYS A 178 -4.26 -8.12 -7.55
C LYS A 178 -3.30 -9.26 -7.24
N THR A 179 -3.48 -10.39 -7.92
CA THR A 179 -2.47 -11.45 -8.08
C THR A 179 -1.81 -11.38 -9.45
N SER A 180 -0.85 -12.27 -9.73
CA SER A 180 -0.27 -12.46 -11.05
C SER A 180 -1.27 -12.87 -12.13
N ASP A 181 -2.50 -13.24 -11.75
CA ASP A 181 -3.54 -13.72 -12.67
C ASP A 181 -4.35 -12.60 -13.31
N TYR A 182 -4.04 -11.34 -13.01
CA TYR A 182 -4.78 -10.16 -13.49
C TYR A 182 -3.91 -9.18 -14.28
N TRP A 183 -4.51 -8.56 -15.28
CA TRP A 183 -3.99 -7.46 -16.08
C TRP A 183 -4.15 -6.10 -15.41
N ASP A 184 -4.93 -6.00 -14.33
CA ASP A 184 -5.17 -4.72 -13.63
C ASP A 184 -3.86 -4.00 -13.30
N ILE A 185 -3.87 -2.67 -13.38
CA ILE A 185 -2.72 -1.82 -13.05
C ILE A 185 -2.85 -1.39 -11.59
N SER A 186 -1.84 -1.67 -10.79
CA SER A 186 -1.84 -1.36 -9.35
C SER A 186 -1.79 0.14 -9.13
N TYR A 187 -2.58 0.63 -8.16
CA TYR A 187 -2.47 2.02 -7.70
C TYR A 187 -2.55 2.10 -6.16
N PRO A 188 -1.97 3.15 -5.54
CA PRO A 188 -2.06 3.34 -4.08
C PRO A 188 -3.52 3.44 -3.62
N ALA A 189 -3.91 2.60 -2.67
CA ALA A 189 -5.29 2.54 -2.21
C ALA A 189 -5.81 3.88 -1.68
N TRP A 190 -7.10 4.16 -1.90
CA TRP A 190 -7.81 5.33 -1.38
C TRP A 190 -7.58 5.57 0.12
N ALA A 191 -7.46 4.48 0.90
CA ALA A 191 -7.31 4.48 2.34
C ALA A 191 -6.00 5.12 2.85
N PHE A 192 -5.04 5.45 1.98
CA PHE A 192 -3.94 6.33 2.39
C PHE A 192 -4.45 7.73 2.80
N TRP A 193 -5.58 8.17 2.23
CA TRP A 193 -6.26 9.41 2.61
C TRP A 193 -7.59 9.14 3.33
N GLU A 194 -8.54 8.44 2.70
CA GLU A 194 -9.85 8.14 3.28
C GLU A 194 -10.60 7.01 2.52
N GLY A 195 -11.80 6.64 3.00
CA GLY A 195 -12.64 5.63 2.34
C GLY A 195 -12.24 4.18 2.63
N GLY A 196 -11.34 3.96 3.59
CA GLY A 196 -11.06 2.63 4.14
C GLY A 196 -12.23 2.09 4.98
N PRO A 197 -12.10 0.88 5.54
CA PRO A 197 -13.15 0.25 6.34
C PRO A 197 -13.58 1.12 7.53
N ALA A 198 -14.89 1.31 7.71
CA ALA A 198 -15.45 1.97 8.87
C ALA A 198 -15.65 0.98 10.02
N ILE A 199 -15.03 1.27 11.17
CA ILE A 199 -15.16 0.52 12.42
C ILE A 199 -15.45 1.48 13.56
N GLN A 200 -15.81 0.98 14.75
CA GLN A 200 -16.15 1.84 15.90
C GLN A 200 -15.06 2.87 16.24
N LEU A 201 -13.79 2.48 16.13
CA LEU A 201 -12.64 3.37 16.36
C LEU A 201 -12.40 4.39 15.23
N TYR A 202 -12.90 4.11 14.03
CA TYR A 202 -12.74 4.95 12.84
C TYR A 202 -14.10 5.09 12.14
N PRO A 203 -15.04 5.87 12.71
CA PRO A 203 -16.41 5.96 12.21
C PRO A 203 -16.49 6.57 10.80
N ARG A 204 -15.50 7.39 10.41
CA ARG A 204 -15.37 7.98 9.07
C ARG A 204 -14.61 7.08 8.07
N GLY A 205 -14.29 5.84 8.45
CA GLY A 205 -13.41 4.95 7.70
C GLY A 205 -11.94 5.14 8.05
N LEU A 206 -11.18 4.06 7.98
CA LEU A 206 -9.72 4.11 8.09
C LEU A 206 -9.14 5.00 6.98
N GLY A 207 -8.20 5.85 7.33
CA GLY A 207 -7.63 6.88 6.45
C GLY A 207 -6.40 7.52 7.07
N ARG A 208 -6.00 8.66 6.50
CA ARG A 208 -5.01 9.59 7.05
C ARG A 208 -3.71 8.89 7.44
N TRP A 209 -3.11 8.18 6.49
CA TRP A 209 -1.90 7.39 6.73
C TRP A 209 -0.76 8.18 7.38
N GLY A 210 -0.61 9.47 7.03
CA GLY A 210 0.38 10.34 7.67
C GLY A 210 0.19 10.50 9.19
N GLU A 211 -1.06 10.64 9.64
CA GLU A 211 -1.39 10.71 11.08
C GLU A 211 -1.23 9.34 11.75
N LEU A 212 -1.70 8.28 11.09
CA LEU A 212 -1.58 6.93 11.61
C LEU A 212 -0.11 6.53 11.80
N ARG A 213 0.79 6.91 10.89
CA ARG A 213 2.24 6.70 11.02
C ARG A 213 2.81 7.32 12.28
N ARG A 214 2.47 8.58 12.59
CA ARG A 214 2.92 9.26 13.80
C ARG A 214 2.41 8.56 15.06
N SER A 215 1.11 8.25 15.09
CA SER A 215 0.51 7.51 16.20
C SER A 215 1.16 6.13 16.44
N LEU A 216 1.50 5.42 15.36
CA LEU A 216 2.21 4.15 15.43
C LEU A 216 3.66 4.30 15.92
N GLN A 217 4.36 5.37 15.52
CA GLN A 217 5.71 5.68 16.00
C GLN A 217 5.71 5.94 17.51
N ASP A 218 4.77 6.74 18.01
CA ASP A 218 4.61 7.00 19.44
C ASP A 218 4.28 5.71 20.21
N ALA A 219 3.45 4.84 19.64
CA ALA A 219 3.14 3.54 20.24
C ALA A 219 4.34 2.59 20.25
N ALA A 220 5.17 2.61 19.20
CA ALA A 220 6.39 1.80 19.13
C ALA A 220 7.43 2.22 20.16
N GLN A 221 7.60 3.53 20.39
CA GLN A 221 8.49 4.07 21.43
C GLN A 221 8.02 3.69 22.84
N ARG A 222 6.70 3.74 23.09
CA ARG A 222 6.11 3.33 24.37
C ARG A 222 6.23 1.84 24.67
N TRP A 223 6.32 1.00 23.63
CA TRP A 223 6.38 -0.45 23.75
C TRP A 223 7.64 -1.01 23.06
N PRO A 224 8.84 -0.85 23.67
CA PRO A 224 10.09 -1.39 23.13
C PRO A 224 10.05 -2.93 23.08
N TRP A 225 10.96 -3.54 22.29
CA TRP A 225 10.95 -4.97 21.98
C TRP A 225 10.81 -5.86 23.22
N ASP A 226 11.64 -5.66 24.24
CA ASP A 226 11.66 -6.50 25.44
C ASP A 226 10.43 -6.33 26.33
N ALA A 227 9.69 -5.23 26.17
CA ALA A 227 8.42 -4.98 26.86
C ALA A 227 7.20 -5.56 26.13
N LYS A 228 7.36 -6.06 24.90
CA LYS A 228 6.24 -6.66 24.15
C LYS A 228 5.90 -8.04 24.71
N HIS A 229 4.62 -8.35 24.78
CA HIS A 229 4.17 -9.69 25.17
C HIS A 229 4.67 -10.74 24.16
N ARG A 230 5.25 -11.83 24.67
CA ARG A 230 5.71 -12.99 23.89
C ARG A 230 4.53 -13.89 23.46
N ARG A 231 3.53 -13.29 22.82
CA ARG A 231 2.32 -13.95 22.34
C ARG A 231 1.96 -13.40 20.96
N ALA A 232 1.63 -14.27 20.01
CA ALA A 232 1.16 -13.83 18.70
C ALA A 232 -0.23 -13.16 18.85
N PHE A 233 -0.53 -12.14 18.04
CA PHE A 233 -1.76 -11.36 18.19
C PHE A 233 -2.49 -11.16 16.85
N PHE A 234 -3.81 -11.32 16.86
CA PHE A 234 -4.68 -10.98 15.72
C PHE A 234 -6.07 -10.50 16.18
N ARG A 235 -6.55 -9.41 15.57
CA ARG A 235 -7.93 -8.93 15.68
C ARG A 235 -8.43 -8.46 14.32
N GLY A 236 -9.48 -9.12 13.83
CA GLY A 236 -10.08 -8.77 12.55
C GLY A 236 -11.29 -9.64 12.27
N SER A 237 -12.08 -9.31 11.25
CA SER A 237 -13.25 -10.11 10.88
C SER A 237 -12.89 -11.31 9.99
N ARG A 238 -13.81 -12.26 9.83
CA ARG A 238 -13.64 -13.44 8.98
C ARG A 238 -13.88 -13.10 7.50
N THR A 239 -12.95 -12.38 6.88
CA THR A 239 -13.01 -12.03 5.44
C THR A 239 -12.43 -13.12 4.53
N SER A 240 -11.64 -14.04 5.07
CA SER A 240 -11.13 -15.25 4.40
C SER A 240 -11.07 -16.40 5.40
N ALA A 241 -11.28 -17.63 4.92
CA ALA A 241 -11.16 -18.85 5.72
C ALA A 241 -9.70 -19.16 6.10
N GLU A 242 -8.71 -18.59 5.40
CA GLU A 242 -7.28 -18.74 5.72
C GLU A 242 -6.94 -18.31 7.16
N ARG A 243 -7.78 -17.47 7.78
CA ARG A 243 -7.61 -16.98 9.16
C ARG A 243 -8.07 -17.98 10.22
N ASP A 244 -8.85 -19.01 9.85
CA ASP A 244 -9.51 -19.90 10.80
C ASP A 244 -8.51 -20.68 11.65
N ALA A 245 -7.44 -21.22 11.03
CA ALA A 245 -6.44 -22.01 11.74
C ALA A 245 -5.80 -21.24 12.91
N LEU A 246 -5.52 -19.94 12.72
CA LEU A 246 -4.94 -19.09 13.76
C LEU A 246 -5.92 -18.83 14.91
N VAL A 247 -7.20 -18.59 14.60
CA VAL A 247 -8.25 -18.37 15.61
C VAL A 247 -8.56 -19.67 16.37
N LEU A 248 -8.58 -20.81 15.69
CA LEU A 248 -8.74 -22.12 16.32
C LEU A 248 -7.55 -22.44 17.24
N LEU A 249 -6.32 -22.16 16.78
CA LEU A 249 -5.12 -22.32 17.60
C LEU A 249 -5.18 -21.44 18.86
N SER A 250 -5.62 -20.19 18.75
CA SER A 250 -5.77 -19.31 19.92
C SER A 250 -6.79 -19.84 20.95
N ARG A 251 -7.87 -20.50 20.49
CA ARG A 251 -8.84 -21.15 21.39
C ARG A 251 -8.24 -22.34 22.13
N ALA A 252 -7.38 -23.11 21.46
CA ALA A 252 -6.73 -24.28 22.03
C ALA A 252 -5.50 -23.93 22.89
N ARG A 253 -4.77 -22.88 22.53
CA ARG A 253 -3.48 -22.46 23.09
C ARG A 253 -3.42 -20.94 23.23
N SER A 254 -4.23 -20.42 24.15
CA SER A 254 -4.32 -18.98 24.44
C SER A 254 -3.06 -18.40 25.11
N ASP A 255 -2.19 -19.27 25.64
CA ASP A 255 -0.86 -18.94 26.12
C ASP A 255 0.05 -18.47 24.96
N LEU A 256 -0.06 -19.13 23.80
CA LEU A 256 0.80 -18.92 22.62
C LEU A 256 0.26 -17.86 21.65
N VAL A 257 -1.05 -17.84 21.43
CA VAL A 257 -1.71 -16.96 20.45
C VAL A 257 -2.96 -16.32 21.04
N ASP A 258 -3.08 -15.01 20.89
CA ASP A 258 -4.29 -14.24 21.13
C ASP A 258 -4.90 -13.76 19.79
N ALA A 259 -5.77 -14.58 19.21
CA ALA A 259 -6.43 -14.32 17.94
C ALA A 259 -7.95 -14.48 18.05
N ALA A 260 -8.71 -13.45 17.66
CA ALA A 260 -10.16 -13.49 17.74
C ALA A 260 -10.83 -12.76 16.56
N TYR A 261 -12.00 -13.28 16.17
CA TYR A 261 -12.82 -12.65 15.15
C TYR A 261 -13.63 -11.47 15.71
N THR A 262 -13.57 -10.35 15.01
CA THR A 262 -14.51 -9.22 15.17
C THR A 262 -15.66 -9.33 14.18
N LYS A 263 -16.75 -8.58 14.42
CA LYS A 263 -17.87 -8.49 13.47
C LYS A 263 -17.58 -7.41 12.42
N ASN A 264 -17.94 -7.69 11.17
CA ASN A 264 -17.99 -6.69 10.09
C ASN A 264 -19.44 -6.38 9.71
N GLN A 265 -19.63 -5.38 8.87
CA GLN A 265 -20.95 -4.93 8.41
C GLN A 265 -21.72 -5.99 7.60
N ALA A 266 -21.03 -7.00 7.08
CA ALA A 266 -21.59 -8.09 6.29
C ALA A 266 -21.86 -9.37 7.13
N TRP A 267 -21.81 -9.28 8.46
CA TRP A 267 -22.08 -10.42 9.33
C TRP A 267 -23.54 -10.87 9.18
N LYS A 268 -23.76 -12.15 8.89
CA LYS A 268 -25.09 -12.74 8.68
C LYS A 268 -25.51 -13.73 9.77
N SER A 269 -24.60 -14.59 10.22
CA SER A 269 -24.91 -15.61 11.22
C SER A 269 -23.66 -16.12 11.94
N PRO A 270 -23.82 -16.75 13.12
CA PRO A 270 -22.81 -17.67 13.65
C PRO A 270 -22.72 -18.86 12.70
N LYS A 271 -21.61 -18.99 11.96
CA LYS A 271 -21.38 -20.18 11.15
C LYS A 271 -20.91 -21.29 12.11
N VAL A 272 -21.71 -22.35 12.26
CA VAL A 272 -21.32 -23.53 13.04
C VAL A 272 -20.13 -24.16 12.33
N GLY A 273 -18.96 -24.17 12.97
CA GLY A 273 -17.82 -24.92 12.46
C GLY A 273 -18.13 -26.40 12.66
N THR A 274 -18.13 -27.18 11.58
CA THR A 274 -18.08 -28.63 11.68
C THR A 274 -16.83 -29.01 12.48
N PRO A 275 -16.94 -29.89 13.49
CA PRO A 275 -15.81 -30.33 14.30
C PRO A 275 -14.69 -30.95 13.45
#